data_AF-A0A5S5DXL1-F1
#
_entry.id   AF-A0A5S5DXL1-F1
#
_cell.length_a   1.000
_cell.length_b   1.000
_cell.length_c   1.000
_cell.angle_alpha   90.00
_cell.angle_beta   90.00
_cell.angle_gamma   90.00
#
_symmetry.space_group_name_H-M   'P 1'
#
loop_
_entity.id
_entity.type
_entity.pdbx_description
1 polymer ?
#
loop_
_entity_poly.entity_id
_entity_poly.type
_entity_poly.pdbx_seq_one_letter_code
_entity_poly.pdbx_strand_id
1 'polypeptide(L)'
;MQKIIFILSFISILIGCKTSQKKQDKILFVVSNQDTYGSTNLNASNHFSEIVLAYDIFKKSGYKVDFISPKGGVIPIGYIKKSDSIQKKYLNDPDFMNLLKKTLRPNEINPLSYKATYYSGGGSAMFGVPENKEIQTISRTIYENNGIISTVCHGTAGIVNLKLSNGTYIYMKINK
;
A
#
# COMPACT_ATOMS: atom_id res chain seq x y z
N MET A 1 -62.24 -38.87 30.22
CA MET A 1 -61.05 -38.83 29.35
C MET A 1 -60.68 -37.37 29.10
N GLN A 2 -59.72 -36.83 29.86
CA GLN A 2 -59.29 -35.44 29.74
C GLN A 2 -57.84 -35.48 29.22
N LYS A 3 -57.61 -34.99 28.00
CA LYS A 3 -56.28 -34.98 27.37
C LYS A 3 -55.51 -33.76 27.87
N ILE A 4 -54.43 -34.03 28.61
CA ILE A 4 -53.42 -33.04 29.00
C ILE A 4 -52.53 -32.78 27.77
N ILE A 5 -52.46 -31.52 27.31
CA ILE A 5 -51.54 -31.07 26.27
C ILE A 5 -50.33 -30.45 26.96
N PHE A 6 -49.17 -31.11 26.86
CA PHE A 6 -47.87 -30.55 27.25
C PHE A 6 -47.34 -29.68 26.10
N ILE A 7 -47.27 -28.37 26.30
CA ILE A 7 -46.57 -27.45 25.40
C ILE A 7 -45.12 -27.36 25.87
N LEU A 8 -44.20 -28.03 25.16
CA LEU A 8 -42.76 -27.85 25.33
C LEU A 8 -42.34 -26.52 24.68
N SER A 9 -42.04 -25.52 25.51
CA SER A 9 -41.35 -24.30 25.11
C SER A 9 -39.88 -24.61 24.84
N PHE A 10 -39.50 -24.75 23.56
CA PHE A 10 -38.11 -24.80 23.11
C PHE A 10 -37.50 -23.38 23.22
N ILE A 11 -36.76 -23.11 24.30
CA ILE A 11 -35.93 -21.90 24.41
C ILE A 11 -34.63 -22.18 23.65
N SER A 12 -34.60 -21.79 22.38
CA SER A 12 -33.37 -21.76 21.57
C SER A 12 -32.50 -20.58 22.02
N ILE A 13 -31.51 -20.86 22.87
CA ILE A 13 -30.45 -19.92 23.22
C ILE A 13 -29.54 -19.74 22.00
N LEU A 14 -29.81 -18.70 21.21
CA LEU A 14 -28.91 -18.23 20.16
C LEU A 14 -27.71 -17.55 20.82
N ILE A 15 -26.67 -18.32 21.12
CA ILE A 15 -25.33 -17.79 21.39
C ILE A 15 -24.83 -17.21 20.07
N GLY A 16 -25.08 -15.91 19.86
CA GLY A 16 -24.45 -15.15 18.79
C GLY A 16 -22.95 -15.12 19.02
N CYS A 17 -22.22 -16.03 18.38
CA CYS A 17 -20.78 -15.96 18.28
C CYS A 17 -20.46 -14.69 17.47
N LYS A 18 -20.13 -13.59 18.17
CA LYS A 18 -19.55 -12.41 17.53
C LYS A 18 -18.22 -12.85 16.93
N THR A 19 -18.21 -13.17 15.64
CA THR A 19 -16.98 -13.31 14.88
C THR A 19 -16.29 -11.96 14.95
N SER A 20 -15.23 -11.85 15.77
CA SER A 20 -14.33 -10.71 15.74
C SER A 20 -13.77 -10.65 14.31
N GLN A 21 -14.28 -9.73 13.51
CA GLN A 21 -13.80 -9.49 12.16
C GLN A 21 -12.37 -8.95 12.30
N LYS A 22 -11.38 -9.85 12.24
CA LYS A 22 -9.96 -9.51 12.34
C LYS A 22 -9.69 -8.42 11.31
N LYS A 23 -9.33 -7.21 11.77
CA LYS A 23 -8.97 -6.09 10.91
C LYS A 23 -7.90 -6.56 9.93
N GLN A 24 -8.19 -6.52 8.65
CA GLN A 24 -7.23 -6.91 7.62
C GLN A 24 -6.12 -5.85 7.58
N ASP A 25 -4.90 -6.27 7.85
CA ASP A 25 -3.74 -5.39 7.85
C ASP A 25 -3.48 -4.83 6.44
N LYS A 26 -2.97 -3.60 6.38
CA LYS A 26 -2.74 -2.87 5.12
C LYS A 26 -1.27 -2.53 4.90
N ILE A 27 -0.86 -2.53 3.64
CA ILE A 27 0.44 -2.03 3.18
C ILE A 27 0.20 -0.84 2.25
N LEU A 28 0.95 0.23 2.45
CA LEU A 28 0.85 1.45 1.65
C LEU A 28 1.99 1.50 0.62
N PHE A 29 1.67 1.35 -0.65
CA PHE A 29 2.65 1.47 -1.73
C PHE A 29 2.83 2.93 -2.11
N VAL A 30 4.06 3.42 -2.00
CA VAL A 30 4.42 4.78 -2.40
C VAL A 30 4.97 4.75 -3.82
N VAL A 31 4.33 5.53 -4.70
CA VAL A 31 4.59 5.63 -6.14
C VAL A 31 4.54 7.10 -6.58
N SER A 32 5.01 7.41 -7.79
CA SER A 32 5.09 8.78 -8.28
C SER A 32 4.18 9.05 -9.47
N ASN A 33 3.66 10.28 -9.54
CA ASN A 33 2.94 10.78 -10.70
C ASN A 33 3.88 11.29 -11.81
N GLN A 34 5.20 11.40 -11.56
CA GLN A 34 6.15 11.96 -12.53
C GLN A 34 6.26 11.07 -13.77
N ASP A 35 6.15 11.64 -14.96
CA ASP A 35 6.20 10.96 -16.26
C ASP A 35 7.46 11.26 -17.08
N THR A 36 8.31 12.18 -16.63
CA THR A 36 9.63 12.46 -17.24
C THR A 36 10.76 12.50 -16.22
N TYR A 37 12.01 12.36 -16.67
CA TYR A 37 13.17 12.58 -15.80
C TYR A 37 13.32 14.09 -15.52
N GLY A 38 12.85 14.53 -14.35
CA GLY A 38 12.90 15.93 -13.93
C GLY A 38 12.16 16.85 -14.91
N SER A 39 12.86 17.85 -15.45
CA SER A 39 12.34 18.77 -16.45
C SER A 39 12.74 18.41 -17.89
N THR A 40 13.23 17.19 -18.11
CA THR A 40 13.61 16.73 -19.46
C THR A 40 12.41 16.21 -20.24
N ASN A 41 12.61 15.94 -21.53
CA ASN A 41 11.63 15.28 -22.40
C ASN A 41 11.76 13.74 -22.41
N LEU A 42 12.64 13.17 -21.58
CA LEU A 42 12.83 11.73 -21.50
C LEU A 42 11.77 11.12 -20.58
N ASN A 43 11.01 10.16 -21.09
CA ASN A 43 9.97 9.48 -20.31
C ASN A 43 10.56 8.74 -19.11
N ALA A 44 9.96 8.95 -17.94
CA ALA A 44 10.17 8.19 -16.73
C ALA A 44 8.92 7.35 -16.42
N SER A 45 9.10 6.28 -15.65
CA SER A 45 7.97 5.47 -15.20
C SER A 45 8.25 4.84 -13.84
N ASN A 46 7.18 4.45 -13.16
CA ASN A 46 7.28 3.53 -12.02
C ASN A 46 7.59 2.13 -12.54
N HIS A 47 8.42 1.38 -11.82
CA HIS A 47 8.84 0.05 -12.25
C HIS A 47 7.75 -0.99 -12.05
N PHE A 48 7.06 -1.38 -13.13
CA PHE A 48 5.88 -2.23 -13.04
C PHE A 48 6.15 -3.57 -12.34
N SER A 49 7.27 -4.23 -12.66
CA SER A 49 7.64 -5.48 -12.00
C SER A 49 7.85 -5.35 -10.48
N GLU A 50 8.41 -4.23 -10.01
CA GLU A 50 8.64 -4.03 -8.58
C GLU A 50 7.31 -3.85 -7.85
N ILE A 51 6.35 -3.17 -8.48
CA ILE A 51 4.99 -3.07 -7.98
C ILE A 51 4.33 -4.45 -7.92
N VAL A 52 4.21 -5.15 -9.05
CA VAL A 52 3.31 -6.31 -9.14
C VAL A 52 3.84 -7.54 -8.41
N LEU A 53 5.17 -7.72 -8.34
CA LEU A 53 5.75 -8.85 -7.60
C LEU A 53 5.49 -8.68 -6.10
N ALA A 54 5.72 -7.49 -5.55
CA ALA A 54 5.43 -7.20 -4.15
C ALA A 54 3.92 -7.24 -3.85
N TYR A 55 3.10 -6.63 -4.72
CA TYR A 55 1.64 -6.64 -4.61
C TYR A 55 1.09 -8.08 -4.56
N ASP A 56 1.55 -8.97 -5.45
CA ASP A 56 1.09 -10.37 -5.49
C ASP A 56 1.40 -11.11 -4.19
N ILE A 57 2.59 -10.91 -3.63
CA ILE A 57 3.02 -11.51 -2.36
C ILE A 57 2.16 -11.00 -1.19
N PHE A 58 1.95 -9.69 -1.08
CA PHE A 58 1.14 -9.12 0.01
C PHE A 58 -0.32 -9.54 -0.10
N LYS A 59 -0.90 -9.53 -1.30
CA LYS A 59 -2.28 -9.99 -1.53
C LYS A 59 -2.46 -11.46 -1.15
N LYS A 60 -1.54 -12.34 -1.58
CA LYS A 60 -1.55 -13.78 -1.23
C LYS A 60 -1.38 -14.02 0.27
N SER A 61 -0.62 -13.15 0.94
CA SER A 61 -0.44 -13.16 2.40
C SER A 61 -1.63 -12.57 3.16
N GLY A 62 -2.70 -12.16 2.48
CA GLY A 62 -3.93 -11.67 3.10
C GLY A 62 -3.91 -10.19 3.48
N TYR A 63 -2.93 -9.40 3.03
CA TYR A 63 -2.92 -7.95 3.23
C TYR A 63 -3.78 -7.23 2.19
N LYS A 64 -4.37 -6.09 2.57
CA LYS A 64 -4.83 -5.10 1.59
C LYS A 64 -3.64 -4.22 1.17
N VAL A 65 -3.63 -3.79 -0.08
CA VAL A 65 -2.61 -2.87 -0.60
C VAL A 65 -3.32 -1.65 -1.16
N ASP A 66 -2.98 -0.49 -0.62
CA ASP A 66 -3.41 0.81 -1.13
C ASP A 66 -2.19 1.51 -1.77
N PHE A 67 -2.43 2.36 -2.77
CA PHE A 67 -1.37 3.11 -3.45
C PHE A 67 -1.52 4.59 -3.15
N ILE A 68 -0.41 5.27 -2.82
CA ILE A 68 -0.34 6.72 -2.64
C ILE A 68 0.65 7.32 -3.63
N SER A 69 0.30 8.49 -4.16
CA SER A 69 1.23 9.33 -4.92
C SER A 69 1.06 10.80 -4.53
N PRO A 70 2.06 11.68 -4.83
CA PRO A 70 2.02 13.08 -4.39
C PRO A 70 0.73 13.84 -4.77
N LYS A 71 0.14 13.54 -5.92
CA LYS A 71 -1.09 14.20 -6.42
C LYS A 71 -2.32 13.29 -6.38
N GLY A 72 -2.18 12.03 -5.94
CA GLY A 72 -3.14 10.97 -6.21
C GLY A 72 -3.32 10.71 -7.72
N GLY A 73 -4.34 9.94 -8.10
CA GLY A 73 -4.73 9.72 -9.49
C GLY A 73 -3.83 8.76 -10.26
N VAL A 74 -3.53 9.09 -11.52
CA VAL A 74 -2.82 8.19 -12.44
C VAL A 74 -1.31 8.27 -12.25
N ILE A 75 -0.65 7.11 -12.34
CA ILE A 75 0.81 7.00 -12.40
C ILE A 75 1.27 6.38 -13.73
N PRO A 76 2.42 6.80 -14.28
CA PRO A 76 3.02 6.13 -15.43
C PRO A 76 3.70 4.83 -15.00
N ILE A 77 3.53 3.77 -15.80
CA ILE A 77 4.17 2.47 -15.58
C ILE A 77 5.04 2.07 -16.78
N GLY A 78 6.15 1.43 -16.50
CA GLY A 78 7.08 0.93 -17.51
C GLY A 78 7.85 -0.27 -17.01
N TYR A 79 8.97 -0.61 -17.65
CA TYR A 79 9.77 -1.79 -17.31
C TYR A 79 8.96 -3.10 -17.41
N ILE A 80 8.08 -3.16 -18.42
CA ILE A 80 7.13 -4.26 -18.61
C ILE A 80 7.78 -5.38 -19.43
N LYS A 81 7.79 -6.58 -18.85
CA LYS A 81 8.15 -7.82 -19.53
C LYS A 81 6.89 -8.67 -19.71
N LYS A 82 6.26 -8.60 -20.88
CA LYS A 82 5.00 -9.32 -21.18
C LYS A 82 5.11 -10.85 -21.13
N SER A 83 6.33 -11.40 -21.20
CA SER A 83 6.59 -12.82 -21.03
C SER A 83 6.63 -13.27 -19.56
N ASP A 84 6.74 -12.33 -18.61
CA ASP A 84 6.61 -12.64 -17.19
C ASP A 84 5.14 -12.88 -16.82
N SER A 85 4.87 -14.02 -16.20
CA SER A 85 3.50 -14.47 -15.93
C SER A 85 2.77 -13.58 -14.92
N ILE A 86 3.46 -13.07 -13.91
CA ILE A 86 2.87 -12.20 -12.88
C ILE A 86 2.59 -10.82 -13.48
N GLN A 87 3.54 -10.26 -14.23
CA GLN A 87 3.30 -9.00 -14.94
C GLN A 87 2.14 -9.13 -15.93
N LYS A 88 2.10 -10.19 -16.73
CA LYS A 88 1.01 -10.44 -17.67
C LYS A 88 -0.34 -10.57 -16.97
N LYS A 89 -0.41 -11.26 -15.83
CA LYS A 89 -1.63 -11.36 -15.01
C LYS A 89 -2.16 -9.98 -14.64
N TYR A 90 -1.31 -9.12 -14.05
CA TYR A 90 -1.75 -7.82 -13.54
C TYR A 90 -1.93 -6.75 -14.61
N LEU A 91 -1.24 -6.83 -15.75
CA LEU A 91 -1.52 -5.97 -16.91
C LEU A 91 -2.93 -6.19 -17.47
N ASN A 92 -3.42 -7.43 -17.40
CA ASN A 92 -4.75 -7.80 -17.87
C ASN A 92 -5.81 -7.79 -16.76
N ASP A 93 -5.47 -7.37 -15.54
CA ASP A 93 -6.38 -7.26 -14.40
C ASP A 93 -6.92 -5.81 -14.35
N PRO A 94 -8.17 -5.56 -14.77
CA PRO A 94 -8.72 -4.22 -14.81
C PRO A 94 -8.87 -3.59 -13.42
N ASP A 95 -9.12 -4.40 -12.38
CA ASP A 95 -9.28 -3.92 -11.01
C ASP A 95 -7.93 -3.43 -10.48
N PHE A 96 -6.87 -4.21 -10.67
CA PHE A 96 -5.52 -3.79 -10.32
C PHE A 96 -5.08 -2.55 -11.11
N MET A 97 -5.30 -2.54 -12.43
CA MET A 97 -4.96 -1.39 -13.26
C MET A 97 -5.74 -0.13 -12.87
N ASN A 98 -6.96 -0.27 -12.35
CA ASN A 98 -7.72 0.85 -11.80
C ASN A 98 -7.10 1.40 -10.51
N LEU A 99 -6.46 0.57 -9.67
CA LEU A 99 -5.69 1.06 -8.50
C LEU A 99 -4.56 2.01 -8.92
N LEU A 100 -3.85 1.70 -10.01
CA LEU A 100 -2.76 2.54 -10.52
C LEU A 100 -3.26 3.82 -11.24
N LYS A 101 -4.54 3.86 -11.62
CA LYS A 101 -5.19 5.05 -12.18
C LYS A 101 -5.82 5.96 -11.12
N LYS A 102 -6.00 5.44 -9.90
CA LYS A 102 -6.71 6.08 -8.79
C LYS A 102 -5.93 5.93 -7.49
N THR A 103 -4.64 6.25 -7.52
CA THR A 103 -3.85 6.32 -6.29
C THR A 103 -4.45 7.37 -5.36
N LEU A 104 -4.37 7.10 -4.07
CA LEU A 104 -4.83 8.01 -3.02
C LEU A 104 -3.91 9.22 -2.94
N ARG A 105 -4.49 10.36 -2.57
CA ARG A 105 -3.77 11.56 -2.14
C ARG A 105 -3.29 11.40 -0.70
N PRO A 106 -2.24 12.13 -0.29
CA PRO A 106 -1.76 12.07 1.09
C PRO A 106 -2.84 12.38 2.15
N ASN A 107 -3.72 13.34 1.89
CA ASN A 107 -4.81 13.69 2.81
C ASN A 107 -5.95 12.65 2.92
N GLU A 108 -5.95 11.61 2.09
CA GLU A 108 -6.92 10.50 2.16
C GLU A 108 -6.40 9.33 3.02
N ILE A 109 -5.15 9.41 3.48
CA ILE A 109 -4.49 8.36 4.24
C ILE A 109 -4.67 8.57 5.74
N ASN A 110 -5.19 7.54 6.42
CA ASN A 110 -5.00 7.36 7.86
C ASN A 110 -3.77 6.46 8.11
N PRO A 111 -2.62 7.02 8.56
CA PRO A 111 -1.39 6.25 8.74
C PRO A 111 -1.55 5.06 9.71
N LEU A 112 -2.40 5.18 10.72
CA LEU A 112 -2.62 4.14 11.74
C LEU A 112 -3.36 2.90 11.20
N SER A 113 -3.80 2.93 9.94
CA SER A 113 -4.38 1.78 9.25
C SER A 113 -3.36 0.86 8.60
N TYR A 114 -2.08 1.26 8.54
CA TYR A 114 -1.05 0.58 7.79
C TYR A 114 0.02 -0.03 8.69
N LYS A 115 0.52 -1.20 8.29
CA LYS A 115 1.64 -1.90 8.95
C LYS A 115 2.98 -1.57 8.32
N ALA A 116 2.99 -1.14 7.07
CA ALA A 116 4.21 -0.76 6.38
C ALA A 116 3.96 0.23 5.25
N THR A 117 5.01 0.96 4.89
CA THR A 117 5.15 1.60 3.59
C THR A 117 6.12 0.81 2.71
N TYR A 118 5.80 0.71 1.43
CA TYR A 118 6.64 0.11 0.40
C TYR A 118 6.88 1.12 -0.71
N TYR A 119 8.09 1.67 -0.78
CA TYR A 119 8.49 2.59 -1.82
C TYR A 119 9.00 1.82 -3.04
N SER A 120 8.19 1.82 -4.10
CA SER A 120 8.57 1.22 -5.38
C SER A 120 9.48 2.16 -6.19
N GLY A 121 10.35 1.61 -7.01
CA GLY A 121 11.30 2.34 -7.83
C GLY A 121 10.82 2.62 -9.26
N GLY A 122 11.79 2.62 -10.18
CA GLY A 122 11.67 3.24 -11.50
C GLY A 122 12.07 4.72 -11.48
N GLY A 123 12.34 5.29 -12.66
CA GLY A 123 12.82 6.67 -12.78
C GLY A 123 11.88 7.71 -12.15
N SER A 124 10.57 7.47 -12.16
CA SER A 124 9.58 8.39 -11.59
C SER A 124 9.73 8.56 -10.07
N ALA A 125 10.21 7.53 -9.37
CA ALA A 125 10.31 7.53 -7.90
C ALA A 125 11.25 8.61 -7.35
N MET A 126 12.17 9.11 -8.18
CA MET A 126 13.12 10.16 -7.81
C MET A 126 12.49 11.54 -7.71
N PHE A 127 11.26 11.74 -8.20
CA PHE A 127 10.66 13.06 -8.34
C PHE A 127 9.28 13.12 -7.67
N GLY A 128 9.03 14.21 -6.95
CA GLY A 128 7.76 14.50 -6.29
C GLY A 128 7.56 13.73 -4.99
N VAL A 129 8.01 12.48 -4.91
CA VAL A 129 7.94 11.67 -3.67
C VAL A 129 8.94 12.16 -2.62
N PRO A 130 10.25 12.35 -2.92
CA PRO A 130 11.23 12.77 -1.90
C PRO A 130 10.93 14.14 -1.28
N GLU A 131 10.27 15.04 -2.02
CA GLU A 131 9.93 16.40 -1.59
C GLU A 131 8.60 16.48 -0.83
N ASN A 132 7.74 15.46 -0.93
CA ASN A 132 6.39 15.51 -0.38
C ASN A 132 6.38 15.30 1.15
N LYS A 133 6.20 16.40 1.88
CA LYS A 133 6.17 16.44 3.35
C LYS A 133 5.01 15.63 3.96
N GLU A 134 3.89 15.50 3.27
CA GLU A 134 2.75 14.72 3.75
C GLU A 134 3.04 13.22 3.68
N ILE A 135 3.60 12.72 2.56
CA ILE A 135 4.08 11.34 2.43
C ILE A 135 5.18 11.03 3.46
N GLN A 136 6.08 11.98 3.70
CA GLN A 136 7.09 11.85 4.76
C GLN A 136 6.43 11.71 6.13
N THR A 137 5.46 12.56 6.44
CA THR A 137 4.73 12.51 7.72
C THR A 137 4.00 11.18 7.89
N ILE A 138 3.27 10.73 6.86
CA ILE A 138 2.57 9.44 6.85
C ILE A 138 3.54 8.30 7.13
N SER A 139 4.66 8.24 6.41
CA SER A 139 5.63 7.15 6.53
C SER A 139 6.33 7.14 7.87
N ARG A 140 6.69 8.32 8.40
CA ARG A 140 7.19 8.46 9.78
C ARG A 140 6.16 7.93 10.78
N THR A 141 4.90 8.34 10.68
CA THR A 141 3.86 7.91 11.63
C THR A 141 3.65 6.40 11.57
N ILE A 142 3.68 5.79 10.39
CA ILE A 142 3.61 4.33 10.23
C ILE A 142 4.80 3.67 10.94
N TYR A 143 6.02 4.14 10.68
CA TYR A 143 7.24 3.58 11.27
C TYR A 143 7.26 3.72 12.80
N GLU A 144 6.97 4.90 13.34
CA GLU A 144 6.96 5.17 14.78
C GLU A 144 5.83 4.45 15.51
N ASN A 145 4.81 3.98 14.79
CA ASN A 145 3.75 3.11 15.30
C ASN A 145 4.06 1.61 15.09
N ASN A 146 5.32 1.22 15.24
CA ASN A 146 5.84 -0.14 15.05
C ASN A 146 5.63 -0.72 13.63
N GLY A 147 5.51 0.15 12.63
CA GLY A 147 5.44 -0.24 11.23
C GLY A 147 6.82 -0.35 10.59
N ILE A 148 6.83 -0.82 9.34
CA ILE A 148 8.05 -1.01 8.54
C ILE A 148 8.10 -0.01 7.40
N ILE A 149 9.30 0.48 7.07
CA ILE A 149 9.56 1.18 5.81
C ILE A 149 10.42 0.26 4.95
N SER A 150 9.91 -0.09 3.78
CA SER A 150 10.61 -0.89 2.78
C SER A 150 10.79 -0.07 1.50
N THR A 151 11.93 -0.24 0.84
CA THR A 151 12.25 0.46 -0.41
C THR A 151 12.98 -0.47 -1.36
N VAL A 152 12.83 -0.26 -2.67
CA VAL A 152 13.56 -1.01 -3.71
C VAL A 152 14.03 -0.06 -4.81
N CYS A 153 15.20 -0.34 -5.41
CA CYS A 153 15.75 0.43 -6.53
C CYS A 153 15.80 1.95 -6.21
N HIS A 154 15.27 2.79 -7.09
CA HIS A 154 15.16 4.24 -6.91
C HIS A 154 14.06 4.66 -5.92
N GLY A 155 13.23 3.73 -5.43
CA GLY A 155 12.30 3.97 -4.34
C GLY A 155 13.03 4.41 -3.05
N THR A 156 14.30 4.05 -2.91
CA THR A 156 15.22 4.58 -1.87
C THR A 156 15.33 6.11 -1.89
N ALA A 157 15.22 6.75 -3.06
CA ALA A 157 15.18 8.20 -3.17
C ALA A 157 14.00 8.80 -2.38
N GLY A 158 12.87 8.11 -2.32
CA GLY A 158 11.67 8.56 -1.62
C GLY A 158 11.83 8.77 -0.11
N ILE A 159 12.89 8.24 0.50
CA ILE A 159 13.15 8.34 1.94
C ILE A 159 14.34 9.24 2.30
N VAL A 160 15.03 9.85 1.33
CA VAL A 160 16.27 10.62 1.60
C VAL A 160 16.05 11.82 2.52
N ASN A 161 14.87 12.44 2.46
CA ASN A 161 14.48 13.56 3.31
C ASN A 161 13.67 13.12 4.54
N LEU A 162 13.36 11.83 4.69
CA LEU A 162 12.51 11.34 5.76
C LEU A 162 13.24 11.38 7.10
N LYS A 163 12.74 12.22 8.00
CA LYS A 163 13.20 12.31 9.40
C LYS A 163 12.15 11.73 10.34
N LEU A 164 12.63 11.09 11.40
CA LEU A 164 11.84 10.71 12.56
C LEU A 164 11.47 11.94 13.40
N SER A 165 10.56 11.79 14.35
CA SER A 165 10.10 12.85 15.26
C SER A 165 11.24 13.42 16.11
N ASN A 166 12.28 12.62 16.36
CA ASN A 166 13.51 13.08 17.02
C ASN A 166 14.52 13.78 16.09
N GLY A 167 14.15 14.05 14.84
CA GLY A 167 14.99 14.75 13.84
C GLY A 167 16.03 13.86 13.15
N THR A 168 16.19 12.60 13.54
CA THR A 168 17.15 11.67 12.90
C THR A 168 16.62 11.21 11.55
N TYR A 169 17.48 11.18 10.53
CA TYR A 169 17.11 10.60 9.23
C TYR A 169 16.87 9.10 9.34
N ILE A 170 15.84 8.58 8.66
CA ILE A 170 15.45 7.17 8.74
C ILE A 170 16.59 6.22 8.35
N TYR A 171 17.39 6.56 7.35
CA TYR A 171 18.46 5.70 6.85
C TYR A 171 19.61 5.52 7.85
N MET A 172 19.71 6.38 8.87
CA MET A 172 20.66 6.21 9.98
C MET A 172 20.22 5.12 10.97
N LYS A 173 18.97 4.63 10.88
CA LYS A 173 18.44 3.53 11.70
C LYS A 173 18.56 2.16 11.04
N ILE A 174 18.94 2.08 9.77
CA ILE A 174 18.96 0.84 8.97
C ILE A 174 20.11 -0.12 9.38
N ASN A 175 21.02 0.29 10.28
CA ASN A 175 22.22 -0.47 10.66
C ASN A 175 22.27 -0.90 12.15
N LYS A 176 21.13 -1.20 12.77
CA LYS A 176 21.07 -1.81 14.11
C LYS A 176 20.04 -2.92 14.12
#